data_AF-A0A2N7B328-F1
#
_entry.id   AF-A0A2N7B328-F1
#
_cell.length_a   1.000
_cell.length_b   1.000
_cell.length_c   1.000
_cell.angle_alpha   90.00
_cell.angle_beta   90.00
_cell.angle_gamma   90.00
#
_symmetry.space_group_name_H-M   'P 1'
#
loop_
_entity.id
_entity.type
_entity.pdbx_description
1 polymer ?
#
loop_
_entity_poly.entity_id
_entity_poly.type
_entity_poly.pdbx_seq_one_letter_code
_entity_poly.pdbx_strand_id
1 'polypeptide(L)'
;MNSLVARFHRFTELSSDNVQVLLAGDNATTTSIGIYTYQHTSTLLGLNVMWDGAYKLIYASNQVIQAIPDNAPAADLQLKGENLYLRALMHFSLVRIFGLPYAQNPAQNLGVPS
;
A
#
# COMPACT_ATOMS: atom_id res chain seq x y z
N MET A 1 -6.60 5.00 14.00
CA MET A 1 -6.10 3.66 13.62
C MET A 1 -6.63 3.16 12.26
N ASN A 2 -7.67 3.76 11.65
CA ASN A 2 -8.24 3.36 10.34
C ASN A 2 -7.69 4.13 9.12
N SER A 3 -6.41 4.52 9.09
CA SER A 3 -5.93 5.48 8.07
C SER A 3 -5.33 4.84 6.81
N LEU A 4 -4.73 3.65 6.87
CA LEU A 4 -3.99 3.08 5.74
C LEU A 4 -4.91 2.37 4.73
N VAL A 5 -5.71 1.41 5.19
CA VAL A 5 -6.65 0.64 4.35
C VAL A 5 -7.67 1.56 3.66
N ALA A 6 -8.24 2.51 4.42
CA ALA A 6 -9.20 3.45 3.88
C ALA A 6 -8.60 4.36 2.79
N ARG A 7 -7.30 4.73 2.90
CA ARG A 7 -6.61 5.53 1.88
C ARG A 7 -6.28 4.71 0.64
N PHE A 8 -5.82 3.47 0.81
CA PHE A 8 -5.57 2.56 -0.32
C PHE A 8 -6.84 2.31 -1.13
N HIS A 9 -7.96 2.04 -0.46
CA HIS A 9 -9.25 1.81 -1.10
C HIS A 9 -9.71 3.05 -1.88
N ARG A 10 -9.63 4.24 -1.29
CA ARG A 10 -10.00 5.49 -1.99
C ARG A 10 -9.11 5.75 -3.19
N PHE A 11 -7.80 5.50 -3.09
CA PHE A 11 -6.88 5.71 -4.21
C PHE A 11 -7.18 4.77 -5.39
N THR A 12 -7.59 3.52 -5.10
CA THR A 12 -7.87 2.53 -6.14
C THR A 12 -9.23 2.76 -6.80
N GLU A 13 -10.27 3.05 -6.01
CA GLU A 13 -11.62 3.28 -6.52
C GLU A 13 -11.74 4.60 -7.28
N LEU A 14 -11.14 5.69 -6.78
CA LEU A 14 -11.26 7.01 -7.41
C LEU A 14 -10.52 7.13 -8.75
N SER A 15 -9.52 6.27 -8.99
CA SER A 15 -8.86 6.18 -10.30
C SER A 15 -9.61 5.25 -11.26
N SER A 16 -10.62 4.53 -10.79
CA SER A 16 -11.45 3.62 -11.58
C SER A 16 -12.66 4.35 -12.20
N ASP A 17 -13.43 3.65 -13.02
CA ASP A 17 -14.66 4.17 -13.66
C ASP A 17 -15.94 3.96 -12.82
N ASN A 18 -15.83 3.26 -11.68
CA ASN A 18 -16.99 2.83 -10.89
C ASN A 18 -17.51 3.92 -9.93
N VAL A 19 -16.70 4.91 -9.58
CA VAL A 19 -17.07 5.98 -8.64
C VAL A 19 -16.64 7.33 -9.18
N GLN A 20 -17.44 8.36 -8.91
CA GLN A 20 -17.12 9.74 -9.25
C GLN A 20 -17.08 10.60 -7.99
N VAL A 21 -16.19 11.58 -7.97
CA VAL A 21 -16.16 12.59 -6.91
C VAL A 21 -17.31 13.57 -7.17
N LEU A 22 -18.26 13.68 -6.24
CA LEU A 22 -19.26 14.75 -6.29
C LEU A 22 -18.57 16.10 -6.07
N LEU A 23 -18.60 16.98 -7.07
CA LEU A 23 -18.11 18.36 -6.96
C LEU A 23 -19.01 19.27 -6.11
N ALA A 24 -20.24 18.83 -5.80
CA ALA A 24 -21.22 19.64 -5.07
C ALA A 24 -21.24 19.27 -3.57
N GLY A 25 -20.76 20.20 -2.73
CA GLY A 25 -20.90 20.17 -1.27
C GLY A 25 -19.61 19.84 -0.53
N ASP A 26 -18.90 20.88 -0.08
CA ASP A 26 -17.92 21.05 1.04
C ASP A 26 -16.98 19.91 1.50
N ASN A 27 -16.93 18.76 0.82
CA ASN A 27 -16.17 17.56 1.20
C ASN A 27 -15.36 16.96 0.05
N ALA A 28 -15.42 17.55 -1.15
CA ALA A 28 -14.47 17.26 -2.21
C ALA A 28 -13.14 17.96 -1.88
N THR A 29 -12.36 17.36 -0.98
CA THR A 29 -10.97 17.81 -0.77
C THR A 29 -10.25 17.80 -2.12
N THR A 30 -9.50 18.87 -2.44
CA THR A 30 -8.68 19.05 -3.66
C THR A 30 -7.90 17.78 -4.06
N THR A 31 -7.56 16.99 -3.05
CA THR A 31 -6.91 15.70 -3.16
C THR A 31 -7.71 14.60 -3.86
N SER A 32 -9.02 14.47 -3.61
CA SER A 32 -9.87 13.44 -4.23
C SER A 32 -10.10 13.74 -5.71
N ILE A 33 -10.24 15.03 -6.04
CA ILE A 33 -10.35 15.53 -7.42
C ILE A 33 -9.03 15.28 -8.18
N GLY A 34 -7.88 15.52 -7.54
CA GLY A 34 -6.57 15.26 -8.13
C GLY A 34 -6.34 13.79 -8.50
N ILE A 35 -6.89 12.84 -7.74
CA ILE A 35 -6.80 11.40 -8.06
C ILE A 35 -7.67 11.05 -9.26
N TYR A 36 -8.94 11.48 -9.22
CA TYR A 36 -9.89 11.22 -10.30
C TYR A 36 -9.43 11.81 -11.64
N THR A 37 -8.75 12.97 -11.60
CA THR A 37 -8.22 13.65 -12.79
C THR A 37 -6.77 13.27 -13.13
N TYR A 38 -6.20 12.29 -12.42
CA TYR A 38 -4.80 11.84 -12.58
C TYR A 38 -3.73 12.94 -12.37
N GLN A 39 -4.08 14.02 -11.67
CA GLN A 39 -3.16 15.10 -11.29
C GLN A 39 -2.44 14.75 -9.98
N HIS A 40 -1.52 13.79 -10.05
CA HIS A 40 -0.78 13.33 -8.88
C HIS A 40 0.32 14.31 -8.46
N THR A 41 0.23 14.82 -7.22
CA THR A 41 1.29 15.61 -6.57
C THR A 41 1.93 14.80 -5.43
N SER A 42 3.17 15.13 -5.06
CA SER A 42 3.91 14.40 -4.02
C SER A 42 3.25 14.46 -2.62
N THR A 43 2.33 15.39 -2.40
CA THR A 43 1.56 15.54 -1.15
C THR A 43 0.14 14.97 -1.22
N LEU A 44 -0.26 14.41 -2.37
CA LEU A 44 -1.60 13.87 -2.60
C LEU A 44 -1.91 12.74 -1.59
N LEU A 45 -3.07 12.83 -0.94
CA LEU A 45 -3.68 11.88 0.00
C LEU A 45 -2.79 11.42 1.17
N GLY A 46 -1.69 12.12 1.43
CA GLY A 46 -0.69 11.60 2.36
C GLY A 46 -0.12 10.28 1.87
N LEU A 47 0.30 10.20 0.60
CA LEU A 47 1.08 9.08 0.05
C LEU A 47 2.26 8.72 0.98
N ASN A 48 2.89 9.72 1.61
CA ASN A 48 3.89 9.51 2.67
C ASN A 48 3.38 8.66 3.84
N VAL A 49 2.12 8.80 4.25
CA VAL A 49 1.52 7.99 5.33
C VAL A 49 1.34 6.53 4.89
N MET A 50 1.01 6.30 3.61
CA MET A 50 0.92 4.94 3.06
C MET A 50 2.31 4.31 2.92
N TRP A 51 3.27 5.06 2.39
CA TRP A 51 4.66 4.65 2.27
C TRP A 51 5.28 4.33 3.64
N ASP A 52 5.29 5.30 4.55
CA ASP A 52 5.84 5.15 5.90
C ASP A 52 5.11 4.05 6.69
N GLY A 53 3.78 3.98 6.55
CA GLY A 53 2.97 2.96 7.21
C GLY A 53 3.31 1.55 6.73
N ALA A 54 3.45 1.36 5.42
CA ALA A 54 3.81 0.08 4.83
C ALA A 54 5.23 -0.34 5.22
N TYR A 55 6.21 0.57 5.17
CA TYR A 55 7.59 0.25 5.56
C TYR A 55 7.73 -0.03 7.07
N LYS A 56 6.97 0.67 7.92
CA LYS A 56 6.90 0.34 9.36
C LYS A 56 6.35 -1.06 9.59
N LEU A 57 5.32 -1.47 8.84
CA LEU A 57 4.76 -2.81 8.95
C LEU A 57 5.73 -3.89 8.42
N ILE A 58 6.39 -3.64 7.28
CA ILE A 58 7.43 -4.52 6.73
C ILE A 58 8.57 -4.70 7.74
N TYR A 59 9.02 -3.61 8.37
CA TYR A 59 10.05 -3.66 9.40
C TYR A 59 9.60 -4.50 10.61
N ALA A 60 8.39 -4.26 11.12
CA ALA A 60 7.83 -5.03 12.24
C ALA A 60 7.73 -6.52 11.91
N SER A 61 7.23 -6.88 10.72
CA SER A 61 7.16 -8.27 10.27
C SER A 61 8.56 -8.89 10.11
N ASN A 62 9.55 -8.15 9.61
CA ASN A 62 10.93 -8.62 9.54
C ASN A 62 11.52 -8.95 10.91
N GLN A 63 11.24 -8.13 11.93
CA GLN A 63 11.67 -8.41 13.30
C GLN A 63 11.09 -9.72 13.83
N VAL A 64 9.79 -9.97 13.61
CA VAL A 64 9.13 -11.22 14.03
C VAL A 64 9.69 -12.43 13.28
N ILE A 65 9.91 -12.30 11.98
CA ILE A 65 10.49 -13.38 11.14
C ILE A 65 11.90 -13.75 11.62
N GLN A 66 12.70 -12.78 12.05
CA GLN A 66 14.05 -13.01 12.58
C GLN A 66 14.03 -13.56 14.01
N ALA A 67 13.04 -13.19 14.82
CA ALA A 67 12.92 -13.64 16.21
C ALA A 67 12.49 -15.12 16.32
N ILE A 68 11.77 -15.65 15.33
CA ILE A 68 11.24 -17.02 15.37
C ILE A 68 12.14 -17.96 14.55
N PRO A 69 12.86 -18.90 15.20
CA PRO A 69 13.69 -19.87 14.50
C PRO A 69 12.85 -20.93 13.76
N ASP A 70 13.41 -21.57 12.74
CA ASP A 70 12.68 -22.54 11.90
C ASP A 70 12.32 -23.85 12.61
N ASN A 71 12.88 -24.09 13.79
CA ASN A 71 12.59 -25.24 14.65
C ASN A 71 11.64 -24.92 15.81
N ALA A 72 10.97 -23.77 15.77
CA ALA A 72 10.04 -23.34 16.81
C ALA A 72 8.76 -24.22 16.88
N PRO A 73 8.01 -24.18 17.99
CA PRO A 73 6.70 -24.82 18.09
C PRO A 73 5.75 -24.39 16.97
N ALA A 74 4.78 -25.26 16.63
CA ALA A 74 3.85 -25.04 15.51
C ALA A 74 3.08 -23.70 15.61
N ALA A 75 2.77 -23.23 16.82
CA ALA A 75 2.12 -21.94 17.05
C ALA A 75 3.01 -20.75 16.63
N ASP A 76 4.30 -20.82 16.92
CA ASP A 76 5.26 -19.76 16.56
C ASP A 76 5.55 -19.79 15.05
N LEU A 77 5.62 -20.98 14.45
CA LEU A 77 5.75 -21.13 12.99
C LEU A 77 4.53 -20.56 12.24
N GLN A 78 3.32 -20.71 12.79
CA GLN A 78 2.13 -20.08 12.24
C GLN A 78 2.24 -18.55 12.29
N LEU A 79 2.67 -17.99 13.43
CA LEU A 79 2.89 -16.55 13.58
C LEU A 79 3.95 -16.03 12.59
N LYS A 80 5.03 -16.80 12.36
CA LYS A 80 6.03 -16.49 11.34
C LYS A 80 5.43 -16.50 9.92
N GLY A 81 4.58 -17.47 9.61
CA GLY A 81 3.87 -17.57 8.34
C GLY A 81 2.94 -16.37 8.09
N GLU A 82 2.19 -15.95 9.10
CA GLU A 82 1.32 -14.76 9.02
C GLU A 82 2.15 -13.49 8.75
N ASN A 83 3.29 -13.34 9.40
CA ASN A 83 4.19 -12.19 9.16
C ASN A 83 4.84 -12.22 7.77
N LEU A 84 5.16 -13.40 7.23
CA LEU A 84 5.62 -13.54 5.84
C LEU A 84 4.53 -13.10 4.85
N TYR A 85 3.28 -13.50 5.10
CA TYR A 85 2.15 -13.07 4.28
C TYR A 85 1.94 -11.55 4.35
N LEU A 86 1.97 -10.96 5.55
CA LEU A 86 1.84 -9.52 5.74
C LEU A 86 2.93 -8.74 4.99
N ARG A 87 4.18 -9.19 5.07
CA ARG A 87 5.29 -8.58 4.33
C ARG A 87 5.07 -8.64 2.82
N ALA A 88 4.69 -9.80 2.29
CA ALA A 88 4.41 -9.97 0.86
C ALA A 88 3.24 -9.09 0.39
N LEU A 89 2.17 -9.03 1.18
CA LEU A 89 1.00 -8.19 0.89
C LEU A 89 1.38 -6.71 0.83
N MET A 90 2.20 -6.22 1.77
CA MET A 90 2.64 -4.82 1.75
C MET A 90 3.52 -4.48 0.54
N HIS A 91 4.48 -5.34 0.18
CA HIS A 91 5.27 -5.12 -1.04
C HIS A 91 4.38 -5.13 -2.30
N PHE A 92 3.42 -6.06 -2.37
CA PHE A 92 2.48 -6.12 -3.49
C PHE A 92 1.62 -4.85 -3.60
N SER A 93 1.09 -4.36 -2.47
CA SER A 93 0.32 -3.12 -2.43
C SER A 93 1.16 -1.90 -2.83
N LEU A 94 2.41 -1.80 -2.40
CA LEU A 94 3.31 -0.70 -2.75
C LEU A 94 3.64 -0.69 -4.25
N VAL A 95 4.00 -1.85 -4.82
CA VAL A 95 4.31 -1.98 -6.26
C VAL A 95 3.11 -1.60 -7.12
N ARG A 96 1.88 -1.92 -6.69
CA ARG A 96 0.67 -1.56 -7.44
C ARG A 96 0.35 -0.06 -7.42
N ILE A 97 0.78 0.67 -6.40
CA ILE A 97 0.54 2.12 -6.28
C ILE A 97 1.64 2.94 -6.97
N PHE A 98 2.89 2.56 -6.78
CA PHE A 98 4.05 3.35 -7.21
C PHE A 98 4.75 2.81 -8.47
N GLY A 99 4.58 1.53 -8.77
CA GLY A 99 5.13 0.90 -9.95
C GLY A 99 4.15 0.95 -11.12
N LEU A 100 4.71 0.94 -12.33
CA LEU A 100 3.93 0.67 -13.54
C LEU A 100 3.41 -0.78 -13.51
N PRO A 101 2.28 -1.07 -14.18
CA PRO A 101 1.75 -2.43 -14.27
C PRO A 101 2.81 -3.42 -14.75
N TYR A 102 2.89 -4.59 -14.11
CA TYR A 102 3.90 -5.62 -14.45
C TYR A 102 3.91 -6.00 -15.94
N ALA A 103 2.75 -5.94 -16.60
CA ALA A 103 2.61 -6.21 -18.03
C ALA A 103 3.35 -5.19 -18.94
N GLN A 104 3.66 -4.00 -18.45
CA GLN A 104 4.31 -2.93 -19.20
C GLN A 104 5.82 -2.91 -18.96
N ASN A 105 6.55 -3.87 -19.51
CA ASN A 105 8.02 -3.95 -19.46
C ASN A 105 8.62 -4.11 -18.03
N PRO A 106 8.49 -5.30 -17.42
CA PRO A 106 8.82 -5.55 -16.01
C PRO A 106 10.32 -5.45 -15.67
N ALA A 107 11.20 -5.48 -16.66
CA ALA A 107 12.65 -5.50 -16.45
C ALA A 107 13.29 -4.09 -16.36
N GLN A 108 12.58 -3.04 -16.81
CA GLN A 108 13.14 -1.69 -16.91
C GLN A 108 12.48 -0.67 -15.98
N ASN A 109 11.34 -1.01 -15.37
CA ASN A 109 10.61 -0.09 -14.52
C ASN A 109 11.10 -0.13 -13.07
N LEU A 110 11.38 1.05 -12.51
CA LEU A 110 11.66 1.21 -11.09
C LEU A 110 10.41 0.82 -10.29
N GLY A 111 10.54 -0.19 -9.44
CA GLY A 111 9.49 -0.63 -8.52
C GLY A 111 9.60 0.10 -7.19
N VAL A 112 9.87 -0.67 -6.13
CA VAL A 112 9.91 -0.19 -4.76
C VAL A 112 11.12 -0.83 -4.06
N PRO A 113 11.89 -0.10 -3.23
CA PRO A 113 12.99 -0.69 -2.47
C PRO A 113 12.53 -1.88 -1.61
N SER A 114 13.21 -3.01 -1.75
CA SER A 114 12.94 -4.25 -1.00
C SER A 114 13.48 -4.23 0.42
#